data_AF-A0A7C7VJ07-F1
#
_entry.id   AF-A0A7C7VJ07-F1
#
_cell.length_a   1.000
_cell.length_b   1.000
_cell.length_c   1.000
_cell.angle_alpha   90.00
_cell.angle_beta   90.00
_cell.angle_gamma   90.00
#
_symmetry.space_group_name_H-M   'P 1'
#
loop_
_entity.id
_entity.type
_entity.pdbx_description
1 polymer ?
#
loop_
_entity_poly.entity_id
_entity_poly.type
_entity_poly.pdbx_seq_one_letter_code
_entity_poly.pdbx_strand_id
1 'polypeptide(L)'
;MGNRLAAALWREAIDLVDKGVAELEDVDKAVSAGPGLRWAILGPHLSYHLGGGNGGIEHYLQHLGPAMESRWKSLAKWTSLSSSMKKRIIEGIKRSERARKKSLEELIRWRDEKLGNLLKVLYEEKM
;
A
#
# COMPACT_ATOMS: atom_id res chain seq x y z
N MET A 1 -13.37 7.65 -7.03
CA MET A 1 -12.17 7.05 -7.68
C MET A 1 -11.19 6.49 -6.65
N GLY A 2 -10.78 7.24 -5.62
CA GLY A 2 -9.84 6.78 -4.57
C GLY A 2 -10.22 5.44 -3.92
N ASN A 3 -11.48 5.24 -3.54
CA ASN A 3 -11.95 3.98 -2.95
C ASN A 3 -11.74 2.75 -3.86
N ARG A 4 -11.79 2.91 -5.19
CA ARG A 4 -11.54 1.80 -6.13
C ARG A 4 -10.06 1.40 -6.16
N LEU A 5 -9.16 2.38 -6.12
CA LEU A 5 -7.72 2.15 -6.06
C LEU A 5 -7.33 1.52 -4.72
N ALA A 6 -7.89 2.03 -3.62
CA ALA A 6 -7.71 1.45 -2.29
C ALA A 6 -8.22 0.01 -2.22
N ALA A 7 -9.39 -0.28 -2.79
CA ALA A 7 -9.94 -1.64 -2.85
C ALA A 7 -9.05 -2.58 -3.66
N ALA A 8 -8.48 -2.12 -4.79
CA ALA A 8 -7.56 -2.93 -5.59
C ALA A 8 -6.28 -3.30 -4.82
N LEU A 9 -5.67 -2.32 -4.13
CA LEU A 9 -4.49 -2.55 -3.28
C LEU A 9 -4.79 -3.49 -2.13
N TRP A 10 -5.90 -3.26 -1.42
CA TRP A 10 -6.27 -4.06 -0.26
C TRP A 10 -6.62 -5.51 -0.64
N ARG A 11 -7.23 -5.72 -1.80
CA ARG A 11 -7.49 -7.06 -2.32
C ARG A 11 -6.21 -7.88 -2.47
N GLU A 12 -5.17 -7.28 -3.07
CA GLU A 12 -3.88 -7.95 -3.19
C GLU A 12 -3.20 -8.14 -1.84
N ALA A 13 -3.24 -7.15 -0.96
CA ALA A 13 -2.68 -7.27 0.39
C ALA A 13 -3.29 -8.44 1.18
N ILE A 14 -4.61 -8.62 1.11
CA ILE A 14 -5.31 -9.77 1.72
C ILE A 14 -4.87 -11.08 1.08
N ASP A 15 -4.77 -11.13 -0.25
CA ASP A 15 -4.42 -12.35 -0.98
C ASP A 15 -3.02 -12.85 -0.62
N LEU A 16 -2.05 -11.94 -0.46
CA LEU A 16 -0.70 -12.27 0.00
C LEU A 16 -0.69 -12.88 1.40
N VAL A 17 -1.48 -12.32 2.33
CA VAL A 17 -1.60 -12.85 3.71
C VAL A 17 -2.35 -14.19 3.73
N ASP A 18 -3.44 -14.33 2.98
CA ASP A 18 -4.25 -15.56 2.94
C ASP A 18 -3.45 -16.72 2.36
N LYS A 19 -2.63 -16.47 1.32
CA LYS A 19 -1.72 -17.45 0.73
C LYS A 19 -0.45 -17.70 1.55
N GLY A 20 -0.25 -16.97 2.65
CA GLY A 20 0.94 -17.11 3.49
C GLY A 20 2.24 -16.66 2.82
N VAL A 21 2.16 -15.76 1.83
CA VAL A 21 3.34 -15.18 1.16
C VAL A 21 4.10 -14.25 2.10
N ALA A 22 3.37 -13.55 2.98
CA ALA A 22 3.93 -12.66 3.99
C ALA A 22 2.97 -12.57 5.19
N GLU A 23 3.50 -12.22 6.37
CA GLU A 23 2.68 -11.86 7.52
C GLU A 23 2.00 -10.50 7.28
N LEU A 24 0.88 -10.26 7.97
CA LEU A 24 0.09 -9.03 7.80
C LEU A 24 0.93 -7.76 8.00
N GLU A 25 1.77 -7.74 9.05
CA GLU A 25 2.60 -6.58 9.37
C GLU A 25 3.71 -6.33 8.35
N ASP A 26 4.22 -7.39 7.70
CA ASP A 26 5.19 -7.26 6.62
C ASP A 26 4.57 -6.66 5.36
N VAL A 27 3.33 -7.02 5.05
CA VAL A 27 2.58 -6.41 3.94
C VAL A 27 2.33 -4.92 4.21
N ASP A 28 1.87 -4.58 5.42
CA ASP A 28 1.66 -3.18 5.82
C ASP A 28 2.96 -2.38 5.77
N LYS A 29 4.07 -2.96 6.22
CA LYS A 29 5.40 -2.34 6.14
C LYS A 29 5.88 -2.19 4.70
N ALA A 30 5.69 -3.19 3.85
CA ALA A 30 6.06 -3.13 2.43
C ALA A 30 5.34 -1.99 1.71
N VAL A 31 4.07 -1.75 2.02
CA VAL A 31 3.31 -0.62 1.48
C VAL A 31 3.77 0.70 2.08
N SER A 32 3.75 0.83 3.42
CA SER A 32 3.97 2.10 4.12
C SER A 32 5.41 2.59 4.08
N ALA A 33 6.40 1.70 4.01
CA ALA A 33 7.82 2.04 3.87
C ALA A 33 8.34 1.94 2.43
N GLY A 34 7.53 1.41 1.50
CA GLY A 34 7.87 1.26 0.09
C GLY A 34 7.15 2.29 -0.80
N PRO A 35 6.23 1.85 -1.68
CA PRO A 35 5.57 2.75 -2.62
C PRO A 35 4.65 3.77 -1.94
N GLY A 36 4.12 3.49 -0.74
CA GLY A 36 3.25 4.41 0.01
C GLY A 36 3.89 5.75 0.34
N LEU A 37 5.20 5.78 0.62
CA LEU A 37 5.94 7.05 0.81
C LEU A 37 5.95 7.91 -0.46
N ARG A 38 6.17 7.28 -1.61
CA ARG A 38 6.12 7.98 -2.90
C ARG A 38 4.71 8.45 -3.22
N TRP A 39 3.71 7.64 -2.89
CA TRP A 39 2.29 7.97 -3.12
C TRP A 39 1.76 9.10 -2.25
N ALA A 40 2.37 9.34 -1.09
CA ALA A 40 2.07 10.52 -0.29
C ALA A 40 2.49 11.82 -0.99
N ILE A 41 3.47 11.77 -1.90
CA ILE A 41 4.01 12.93 -2.61
C ILE A 41 3.41 13.02 -4.02
N LEU A 42 3.38 11.90 -4.76
CA LEU A 42 3.02 11.82 -6.17
C LEU A 42 2.04 10.67 -6.44
N GLY A 43 1.06 10.91 -7.32
CA GLY A 43 0.21 9.84 -7.84
C GLY A 43 1.00 8.76 -8.61
N PRO A 44 0.39 7.60 -8.90
CA PRO A 44 1.06 6.47 -9.51
C PRO A 44 1.64 6.79 -10.90
N HIS A 45 0.90 7.52 -11.75
CA HIS A 45 1.35 7.83 -13.11
C HIS A 45 2.67 8.62 -13.12
N LEU A 46 2.76 9.72 -12.35
CA LEU A 46 3.98 10.51 -12.29
C LEU A 46 5.10 9.75 -11.58
N SER A 47 4.79 8.95 -10.56
CA SER A 47 5.77 8.06 -9.93
C SER A 47 6.42 7.08 -10.92
N TYR A 48 5.63 6.49 -11.84
CA TYR A 48 6.16 5.58 -12.88
C TYR A 48 6.85 6.33 -14.01
N HIS A 49 6.38 7.53 -14.37
CA HIS A 49 7.09 8.40 -15.30
C HIS A 49 8.51 8.68 -14.80
N LEU A 50 8.67 9.09 -13.54
CA LEU A 50 9.98 9.32 -12.93
C LEU A 50 10.82 8.03 -12.83
N GLY A 51 10.16 6.89 -12.59
CA GLY A 51 10.83 5.57 -12.59
C GLY A 51 11.42 5.16 -13.94
N GLY A 52 11.01 5.81 -15.04
CA GLY A 52 11.57 5.60 -16.36
C GLY A 52 12.85 6.37 -16.66
N GLY A 53 13.33 7.21 -15.74
CA GLY A 53 14.53 8.02 -15.92
C GLY A 53 14.39 9.05 -17.04
N ASN A 54 15.47 9.32 -17.78
CA ASN A 54 15.51 10.36 -18.82
C ASN A 54 14.48 10.15 -19.95
N GLY A 55 14.04 8.91 -20.19
CA GLY A 55 13.01 8.61 -21.19
C GLY A 55 11.58 8.57 -20.65
N GLY A 56 11.39 8.90 -19.38
CA GLY A 56 10.08 9.01 -18.76
C GLY A 56 9.23 7.74 -18.87
N ILE A 57 7.91 7.93 -18.92
CA ILE A 57 6.95 6.81 -18.96
C ILE A 57 7.09 5.93 -20.21
N GLU A 58 7.49 6.49 -21.35
CA GLU A 58 7.69 5.70 -22.58
C GLU A 58 8.81 4.67 -22.40
N HIS A 59 9.95 5.12 -21.89
CA HIS A 59 11.07 4.23 -21.58
C HIS A 59 10.70 3.20 -20.50
N TYR A 60 9.97 3.61 -19.46
CA TYR A 60 9.45 2.67 -18.45
C TYR A 60 8.58 1.58 -19.07
N LEU A 61 7.60 1.96 -19.91
CA LEU A 61 6.67 1.01 -20.51
C LEU A 61 7.37 0.05 -21.48
N GLN A 62 8.32 0.54 -22.27
CA GLN A 62 9.09 -0.30 -23.19
C GLN A 62 9.95 -1.35 -22.45
N HIS A 63 10.60 -0.97 -21.35
CA HIS A 63 11.59 -1.83 -20.68
C HIS A 63 11.03 -2.62 -19.51
N LEU A 64 10.10 -2.04 -18.74
CA LEU A 64 9.55 -2.61 -17.51
C LEU A 64 8.06 -2.96 -17.63
N GLY A 65 7.36 -2.49 -18.66
CA GLY A 65 5.97 -2.82 -18.94
C GLY A 65 5.71 -4.34 -19.02
N PRO A 66 6.48 -5.13 -19.79
CA PRO A 66 6.30 -6.58 -19.86
C PRO A 66 6.44 -7.28 -18.51
N ALA A 67 7.35 -6.82 -17.65
CA ALA A 67 7.51 -7.33 -16.29
C ALA A 67 6.31 -6.96 -15.39
N MET A 68 5.72 -5.78 -15.56
CA MET A 68 4.48 -5.40 -14.86
C MET A 68 3.30 -6.27 -15.30
N GLU A 69 3.12 -6.49 -16.60
CA GLU A 69 2.07 -7.36 -17.13
C GLU A 69 2.18 -8.79 -16.61
N SER A 70 3.42 -9.32 -16.54
CA SER A 70 3.68 -10.63 -15.94
C SER A 70 3.20 -10.69 -14.48
N ARG A 71 3.50 -9.67 -13.67
CA ARG A 71 3.03 -9.58 -12.28
C ARG A 71 1.50 -9.45 -12.19
N TRP A 72 0.87 -8.70 -13.10
CA TRP A 72 -0.58 -8.55 -13.10
C TRP A 72 -1.32 -9.87 -13.34
N LYS A 73 -0.73 -10.80 -14.08
CA LYS A 73 -1.33 -12.12 -14.33
C LYS A 73 -1.54 -12.92 -13.06
N SER A 74 -0.68 -12.73 -12.04
CA SER A 74 -0.73 -13.43 -10.76
C SER A 74 -1.47 -12.69 -9.65
N LEU A 75 -1.89 -11.44 -9.87
CA LEU A 75 -2.65 -10.68 -8.87
C LEU A 75 -3.97 -11.36 -8.52
N ALA A 76 -4.47 -11.06 -7.33
CA ALA A 76 -5.76 -11.47 -6.80
C ALA A 76 -6.92 -11.12 -7.75
N LYS A 77 -7.76 -12.13 -8.04
CA LYS A 77 -8.93 -12.01 -8.95
C LYS A 77 -10.26 -12.23 -8.25
N TRP A 78 -10.26 -12.60 -6.97
CA TRP A 78 -11.48 -12.85 -6.21
C TRP A 78 -12.32 -11.58 -6.03
N THR A 79 -13.63 -11.76 -5.80
CA THR A 79 -14.62 -10.68 -5.72
C THR A 79 -15.42 -10.69 -4.41
N SER A 80 -15.19 -11.69 -3.54
CA SER A 80 -15.81 -11.80 -2.23
C SER A 80 -14.80 -12.32 -1.20
N LEU A 81 -14.96 -11.91 0.06
CA LEU A 81 -14.12 -12.37 1.17
C LEU A 81 -14.60 -13.72 1.67
N SER A 82 -13.73 -14.73 1.58
CA SER A 82 -13.96 -16.04 2.19
C SER A 82 -13.87 -15.96 3.73
N SER A 83 -14.38 -16.99 4.41
CA SER A 83 -14.21 -17.12 5.86
C SER A 83 -12.75 -17.27 6.27
N SER A 84 -11.90 -17.91 5.44
CA SER A 84 -10.46 -18.06 5.72
C SER A 84 -9.75 -16.71 5.68
N MET A 85 -10.02 -15.90 4.65
CA MET A 85 -9.44 -14.56 4.50
C MET A 85 -9.78 -13.67 5.70
N LYS A 86 -11.07 -13.64 6.09
CA LYS A 86 -11.51 -12.89 7.28
C LYS A 86 -10.77 -13.34 8.53
N LYS A 87 -10.65 -14.64 8.75
CA LYS A 87 -9.92 -15.21 9.90
C LYS A 87 -8.45 -14.80 9.89
N ARG A 88 -7.76 -14.92 8.75
CA ARG A 88 -6.35 -14.53 8.58
C ARG A 88 -6.11 -13.06 8.91
N ILE A 89 -6.96 -12.16 8.41
CA ILE A 89 -6.86 -10.71 8.69
C ILE A 89 -7.07 -10.44 10.18
N ILE A 90 -8.12 -10.99 10.79
CA ILE A 90 -8.42 -10.79 12.21
C ILE A 90 -7.27 -11.29 13.08
N GLU A 91 -6.74 -12.48 12.80
CA GLU A 91 -5.60 -13.03 13.52
C GLU A 91 -4.32 -12.22 13.31
N GLY A 92 -4.06 -11.77 12.08
CA GLY A 92 -2.91 -10.93 11.75
C GLY A 92 -2.93 -9.61 12.52
N ILE A 93 -4.08 -8.92 12.57
CA ILE A 93 -4.23 -7.69 13.34
C ILE A 93 -4.01 -7.96 14.84
N LYS A 94 -4.60 -9.02 15.39
CA LYS A 94 -4.41 -9.41 16.80
C LYS A 94 -2.95 -9.73 17.15
N ARG A 95 -2.16 -10.18 16.18
CA ARG A 95 -0.73 -10.48 16.35
C ARG A 95 0.18 -9.28 16.11
N SER A 96 -0.27 -8.30 15.32
CA SER A 96 0.53 -7.12 14.98
C SER A 96 1.05 -6.41 16.23
N GLU A 97 2.32 -6.00 16.20
CA GLU A 97 2.99 -5.45 17.38
C GLU A 97 2.28 -4.17 17.86
N ARG A 98 1.87 -3.33 16.92
CA ARG A 98 1.19 -2.06 17.18
C ARG A 98 -0.17 -2.25 17.85
N ALA A 99 -1.02 -3.16 17.35
CA ALA A 99 -2.33 -3.40 17.93
C ALA A 99 -2.26 -4.11 19.28
N ARG A 100 -1.17 -4.83 19.57
CA ARG A 100 -0.92 -5.44 20.88
C ARG A 100 -0.45 -4.45 21.94
N LYS A 101 0.32 -3.45 21.55
CA LYS A 101 0.97 -2.51 22.48
C LYS A 101 0.18 -1.23 22.74
N LYS A 102 -0.78 -0.90 21.89
CA LYS A 102 -1.51 0.38 21.95
C LYS A 102 -3.00 0.15 21.84
N SER A 103 -3.78 0.98 22.54
CA SER A 103 -5.23 1.04 22.37
C SER A 103 -5.58 1.57 20.97
N LEU A 104 -6.82 1.35 20.54
CA LEU A 104 -7.32 1.89 19.28
C LEU A 104 -7.23 3.42 19.25
N GLU A 105 -7.57 4.08 20.36
CA GLU A 105 -7.51 5.53 20.52
C GLU A 105 -6.07 6.05 20.41
N GLU A 106 -5.10 5.35 20.98
CA GLU A 106 -3.68 5.71 20.87
C GLU A 106 -3.17 5.57 19.43
N LEU A 107 -3.61 4.54 18.71
CA LEU A 107 -3.26 4.36 17.30
C LEU A 107 -3.87 5.43 16.41
N ILE A 108 -5.13 5.80 16.65
CA ILE A 108 -5.81 6.89 15.95
C ILE A 108 -5.08 8.22 16.19
N ARG A 109 -4.79 8.55 17.46
CA ARG A 109 -4.07 9.77 17.81
C ARG A 109 -2.69 9.83 17.15
N TRP A 110 -1.96 8.73 17.20
CA TRP A 110 -0.64 8.62 16.55
C TRP A 110 -0.73 8.82 15.04
N ARG A 111 -1.73 8.21 14.38
CA ARG A 111 -1.97 8.39 12.93
C ARG A 111 -2.24 9.86 12.61
N ASP A 112 -3.15 10.48 13.35
CA ASP A 112 -3.60 11.85 13.07
C ASP A 112 -2.48 12.87 13.28
N GLU A 113 -1.65 12.69 14.31
CA GLU A 113 -0.43 13.48 14.52
C GLU A 113 0.54 13.35 13.34
N LYS A 114 0.79 12.13 12.86
CA LYS A 114 1.68 11.89 11.71
C LYS A 114 1.11 12.47 10.41
N LEU A 115 -0.20 12.36 10.19
CA LEU A 115 -0.85 12.97 9.05
C LEU A 115 -0.75 14.50 9.10
N GLY A 116 -0.96 15.13 10.26
CA GLY A 116 -0.77 16.58 10.42
C GLY A 116 0.63 17.04 10.06
N ASN A 117 1.66 16.32 10.53
CA ASN A 117 3.06 16.62 10.18
C ASN A 117 3.35 16.40 8.69
N LEU A 118 2.79 15.36 8.07
CA LEU A 118 2.95 15.10 6.65
C LEU A 118 2.29 16.19 5.79
N LEU A 119 1.08 16.62 6.15
CA LEU A 119 0.38 17.71 5.45
C LEU A 119 1.20 18.99 5.44
N LYS A 120 1.87 19.31 6.56
CA LYS A 120 2.81 20.44 6.62
C LYS A 120 3.95 20.31 5.62
N VAL A 121 4.60 19.15 5.59
CA VAL A 121 5.69 18.89 4.62
C VAL A 121 5.22 19.00 3.17
N LEU A 122 3.99 18.59 2.87
CA LEU A 122 3.46 18.55 1.50
C LEU A 122 2.89 19.88 1.02
N TYR A 123 2.31 20.69 1.90
CA TYR A 123 1.47 21.83 1.52
C TYR A 123 1.78 23.14 2.27
N GLU A 124 2.60 23.11 3.32
CA GLU A 124 3.05 24.35 3.97
C GLU A 124 4.14 24.96 3.08
N GLU A 125 3.77 25.96 2.29
CA GLU A 125 4.74 26.75 1.54
C GLU A 125 5.73 27.36 2.54
N LYS A 126 7.02 27.12 2.33
CA LYS A 126 8.03 27.97 2.96
C LYS A 126 7.82 29.37 2.39
N MET A 127 7.22 30.26 3.19
CA MET A 127 7.23 31.69 2.92
C MET A 127 8.67 32.20 2.73
#